data_AF-A0A2S9GMJ0-F1
#
_entry.id   AF-A0A2S9GMJ0-F1
#
_cell.length_a   1.000
_cell.length_b   1.000
_cell.length_c   1.000
_cell.angle_alpha   90.00
_cell.angle_beta   90.00
_cell.angle_gamma   90.00
#
_symmetry.space_group_name_H-M   'P 1'
#
loop_
_entity.id
_entity.type
_entity.pdbx_description
1 polymer ?
#
loop_
_entity_poly.entity_id
_entity_poly.type
_entity_poly.pdbx_seq_one_letter_code
_entity_poly.pdbx_strand_id
1 'polypeptide(L)' 'YYFRDFWGADSGMLAALHVLAALGEQDRPLSDMMADYQRYEASGEINYTVTDAPAVVDSVLQAFGSRVHAIDHLDGVTVD' A
#
# COMPACT_ATOMS: atom_id res chain seq x y z
N TYR A 1 2.80 3.57 10.99
CA TYR A 1 1.67 2.92 11.68
C TYR A 1 1.20 3.80 12.80
N TYR A 2 -0.05 4.26 12.74
CA TYR A 2 -0.66 5.12 13.75
C TYR A 2 -1.57 4.32 14.67
N PHE A 3 -1.54 4.60 15.98
CA PHE A 3 -2.31 3.85 16.97
C PHE A 3 -3.25 4.79 17.73
N ARG A 4 -4.57 4.56 17.63
CA ARG A 4 -5.59 5.40 18.29
C ARG A 4 -5.33 5.54 19.79
N ASP A 5 -5.04 4.42 20.45
CA ASP A 5 -4.84 4.36 21.90
C ASP A 5 -3.45 4.86 22.31
N PHE A 6 -2.63 5.27 21.34
CA PHE A 6 -1.37 5.99 21.49
C PHE A 6 -1.52 7.43 20.95
N TRP A 7 -2.63 8.09 21.29
CA TRP A 7 -2.96 9.47 20.86
C TRP A 7 -2.98 9.69 19.35
N GLY A 8 -3.16 8.62 18.56
CA GLY A 8 -3.08 8.70 17.11
C GLY A 8 -1.67 9.01 16.59
N ALA A 9 -0.64 8.82 17.41
CA ALA A 9 0.75 9.02 17.02
C ALA A 9 1.30 7.79 16.27
N ASP A 10 2.32 8.03 15.44
CA ASP A 10 3.03 6.96 14.78
C ASP A 10 4.04 6.30 15.72
N SER A 11 4.12 4.96 15.64
CA SER A 11 5.15 4.20 16.35
C SER A 11 5.49 2.93 15.59
N GLY A 12 6.65 2.93 14.91
CA GLY A 12 7.17 1.72 14.28
C GLY A 12 7.48 0.61 15.28
N MET A 13 7.92 0.97 16.48
CA MET A 13 8.23 0.01 17.55
C MET A 13 6.98 -0.70 18.04
N LEU A 14 5.89 0.04 18.28
CA LEU A 14 4.62 -0.56 18.71
C LEU A 14 4.06 -1.50 17.64
N ALA A 15 4.12 -1.11 16.37
CA ALA A 15 3.75 -1.98 15.26
C ALA A 15 4.58 -3.27 15.23
N ALA A 16 5.90 -3.17 15.37
CA ALA A 16 6.77 -4.34 15.42
C ALA A 16 6.43 -5.28 16.59
N LEU A 17 6.14 -4.72 17.78
CA LEU A 17 5.72 -5.51 18.94
C LEU A 17 4.40 -6.24 18.69
N HIS A 18 3.43 -5.62 18.01
CA HIS A 18 2.18 -6.29 17.63
C HIS A 18 2.43 -7.46 16.66
N VAL A 19 3.30 -7.27 15.65
CA VAL A 19 3.67 -8.35 14.72
C VAL A 19 4.37 -9.49 15.45
N LEU A 20 5.29 -9.19 16.36
CA LEU A 20 5.99 -10.20 17.15
C LEU A 20 5.05 -10.96 18.09
N ALA A 21 4.09 -10.27 18.72
CA ALA A 21 3.08 -10.92 19.55
C ALA A 21 2.22 -11.89 18.73
N ALA A 22 1.70 -11.45 17.57
CA ALA A 22 0.92 -12.31 16.68
C ALA A 22 1.73 -13.50 16.15
N LEU A 23 3.00 -13.29 15.80
CA LEU A 23 3.89 -14.37 15.37
C LEU A 23 4.13 -15.38 16.50
N GLY A 24 4.26 -14.91 17.74
CA GLY A 24 4.48 -15.74 18.93
C GLY A 24 3.26 -16.55 19.40
N GLU A 25 2.07 -16.27 18.89
CA GLU A 25 0.84 -17.03 19.18
C GLU A 25 0.70 -18.31 18.35
N GLN A 26 1.67 -18.60 17.46
CA GLN A 26 1.61 -19.71 16.52
C GLN A 26 3.01 -20.23 16.13
N ASP A 27 3.05 -21.46 15.59
CA ASP A 27 4.32 -22.16 15.28
C ASP A 27 4.81 -21.97 13.83
N ARG A 28 4.02 -21.34 12.92
CA ARG A 28 4.42 -21.18 11.51
C ARG A 28 5.49 -20.08 11.38
N PRO A 29 6.36 -20.14 10.36
CA PRO A 29 7.24 -19.02 10.07
C PRO A 29 6.45 -17.79 9.59
N LEU A 30 7.05 -16.60 9.74
CA LEU A 30 6.44 -15.34 9.31
C LEU A 30 6.04 -15.33 7.83
N SER A 31 6.82 -15.98 6.97
CA SER A 31 6.53 -16.11 5.53
C SER A 31 5.16 -16.73 5.27
N ASP A 32 4.84 -17.80 6.00
CA ASP A 32 3.61 -18.54 5.79
C ASP A 32 2.43 -17.75 6.35
N MET A 33 2.61 -17.08 7.49
CA MET A 33 1.60 -16.17 8.05
C MET A 33 1.26 -15.03 7.09
N MET A 34 2.27 -14.47 6.39
CA MET A 34 2.06 -13.35 5.46
C MET A 34 1.51 -13.77 4.11
N ALA A 35 1.75 -15.01 3.67
CA ALA A 35 1.19 -15.54 2.43
C ALA A 35 -0.34 -15.46 2.38
N ASP A 36 -1.02 -15.60 3.52
CA ASP A 36 -2.48 -15.50 3.63
C ASP A 36 -3.02 -14.08 3.31
N TYR A 37 -2.15 -13.05 3.37
CA TYR A 37 -2.50 -11.65 3.15
C TYR A 37 -1.95 -11.06 1.83
N GLN A 38 -1.06 -11.78 1.14
CA GLN A 38 -0.46 -11.33 -0.11
C GLN A 38 -1.32 -11.78 -1.32
N ARG A 39 -2.40 -11.05 -1.58
CA ARG A 39 -3.34 -11.36 -2.68
C ARG A 39 -2.81 -10.99 -4.07
N TYR A 40 -2.05 -9.91 -4.16
CA TYR A 40 -1.51 -9.37 -5.40
C TYR A 40 -0.02 -9.11 -5.25
N GLU A 41 0.72 -9.26 -6.34
CA GLU A 41 2.12 -8.85 -6.39
C GLU A 41 2.20 -7.32 -6.49
N ALA A 42 2.97 -6.71 -5.57
CA ALA A 42 3.20 -5.28 -5.56
C ALA A 42 4.45 -4.93 -6.37
N SER A 43 4.38 -3.90 -7.23
CA SER A 43 5.56 -3.38 -7.92
C SER A 43 6.55 -2.65 -6.99
N GLY A 44 6.10 -2.27 -5.80
CA GLY A 44 6.74 -1.25 -4.98
C GLY A 44 6.53 0.16 -5.54
N GLU A 45 7.14 1.14 -4.88
CA GLU A 45 7.13 2.54 -5.32
C GLU A 45 8.13 2.74 -6.46
N ILE A 46 7.67 3.30 -7.58
CA ILE A 46 8.52 3.65 -8.72
C ILE A 46 8.43 5.15 -8.94
N ASN A 47 9.59 5.81 -8.82
CA ASN A 47 9.70 7.26 -8.93
C ASN A 47 10.11 7.70 -10.33
N TYR A 48 9.43 8.72 -10.86
CA TYR A 48 9.73 9.32 -12.17
C TYR A 48 9.88 10.84 -12.04
N THR A 49 10.92 11.39 -12.64
CA THR A 49 11.08 12.84 -12.76
C THR A 49 10.54 13.29 -14.11
N VAL A 50 9.49 14.11 -14.08
CA VAL A 50 8.82 14.62 -15.29
C VAL A 50 8.66 16.13 -15.21
N THR A 51 8.55 16.79 -16.36
CA THR A 51 8.37 18.24 -16.45
C THR A 51 6.94 18.68 -16.18
N ASP A 52 5.96 17.82 -16.42
CA ASP A 52 4.53 18.06 -16.21
C ASP A 52 3.86 16.77 -15.73
N ALA A 53 3.72 16.63 -14.41
CA ALA A 53 3.13 15.43 -13.81
C ALA A 53 1.64 15.24 -14.17
N PRO A 54 0.78 16.28 -14.11
CA PRO A 54 -0.61 16.17 -14.56
C PRO A 54 -0.77 15.65 -15.99
N ALA A 55 -0.01 16.20 -16.95
CA ALA A 55 -0.10 15.77 -18.35
C ALA A 55 0.32 14.30 -18.56
N VAL A 56 1.31 13.83 -17.81
CA VAL A 56 1.76 12.43 -17.86
C VAL A 56 0.70 11.49 -17.27
N VAL A 57 0.10 11.86 -16.14
CA VAL A 57 -0.98 11.08 -15.51
C VAL A 57 -2.18 10.97 -16.46
N ASP A 58 -2.62 12.07 -17.08
CA ASP A 58 -3.71 12.05 -18.05
C ASP A 58 -3.41 11.15 -19.25
N SER A 59 -2.17 11.18 -19.74
CA SER A 59 -1.73 10.31 -20.84
C SER A 59 -1.80 8.83 -20.46
N VAL A 60 -1.42 8.48 -19.23
CA VAL A 60 -1.53 7.11 -18.71
C VAL A 60 -3.00 6.70 -18.62
N LEU A 61 -3.87 7.53 -18.05
CA LEU A 61 -5.29 7.22 -17.92
C LEU A 61 -5.96 7.00 -19.28
N GLN A 62 -5.63 7.83 -20.28
CA GLN A 62 -6.13 7.67 -21.64
C GLN A 62 -5.69 6.33 -22.25
N ALA A 63 -4.44 5.90 -22.00
CA ALA A 63 -3.92 4.64 -22.51
C ALA A 63 -4.63 3.40 -21.91
N PHE A 64 -5.12 3.49 -20.67
CA PHE A 64 -5.81 2.40 -19.98
C PHE A 64 -7.34 2.50 -20.03
N GLY A 65 -7.92 3.56 -20.59
CA GLY A 65 -9.32 3.96 -20.37
C GLY A 65 -10.39 2.88 -20.54
N SER A 66 -10.27 1.97 -21.52
CA SER A 66 -11.26 0.89 -21.71
C SER A 66 -11.18 -0.23 -20.67
N ARG A 67 -10.12 -0.27 -19.87
CA ARG A 67 -9.84 -1.27 -18.84
C ARG A 67 -10.12 -0.78 -17.42
N VAL A 68 -10.40 0.51 -17.27
CA VAL A 68 -10.63 1.14 -15.96
C VAL A 68 -12.04 0.86 -15.48
N HIS A 69 -12.16 0.30 -14.29
CA HIS A 69 -13.43 0.08 -13.60
C HIS A 69 -13.81 1.26 -12.71
N ALA A 70 -12.85 1.83 -11.98
CA ALA A 70 -13.05 2.99 -11.12
C ALA A 70 -11.82 3.90 -11.06
N ILE A 71 -12.05 5.19 -10.77
CA ILE A 71 -11.00 6.20 -10.59
C ILE A 71 -11.29 6.98 -9.30
N ASP A 72 -10.27 7.14 -8.47
CA ASP A 72 -10.27 8.03 -7.30
C ASP A 72 -9.16 9.09 -7.42
N HIS A 73 -9.44 10.29 -6.91
CA HIS A 73 -8.56 11.46 -6.99
C HIS A 73 -8.23 12.07 -5.61
N LEU A 74 -8.37 11.32 -4.52
CA LEU A 74 -8.15 11.84 -3.16
C LEU A 74 -6.70 12.28 -2.93
N ASP A 75 -5.73 11.50 -3.39
CA ASP A 75 -4.30 11.79 -3.37
C ASP A 75 -3.65 11.26 -4.65
N GLY A 76 -3.50 12.12 -5.66
CA GLY A 76 -3.07 11.72 -7.00
C GLY A 76 -4.19 11.02 -7.78
N VAL A 77 -3.91 9.83 -8.31
CA VAL A 77 -4.92 9.02 -9.02
C VAL A 77 -4.77 7.54 -8.64
N THR A 78 -5.86 6.94 -8.16
CA THR A 78 -5.97 5.49 -7.94
C THR A 78 -6.94 4.90 -8.96
N VAL A 79 -6.59 3.73 -9.52
CA VAL A 79 -7.36 3.06 -10.57
C VAL A 79 -7.57 1.59 -10.20
N ASP A 80 -8.82 1.14 -10.25
CA ASP A 80 -9.23 -0.28 -10.15
C ASP A 80 -9.80 -0.79 -11.48
#